data_AF-A0A0U0ZT93-F1
#
_entry.id   AF-A0A0U0ZT93-F1
#
_cell.length_a   1.000
_cell.length_b   1.000
_cell.length_c   1.000
_cell.angle_alpha   90.00
_cell.angle_beta   90.00
_cell.angle_gamma   90.00
#
_symmetry.space_group_name_H-M   'P 1'
#
loop_
_entity.id
_entity.type
_entity.pdbx_description
1 polymer ?
#
loop_
_entity_poly.entity_id
_entity_poly.type
_entity_poly.pdbx_seq_one_letter_code
_entity_poly.pdbx_strand_id
1 'polypeptide(L)'
;MGEPLTAMSRTDTERQGCTGNDNHGEITAADAYTCSVEIEQHPLPTYSAHCVEHGTVSYDTAPTAERASRTFICDPTRRRFIVCSDEPGDSGEPSVVDLGGLVSRVQSTIELADHFDSDLKMFRWNPRAPQLLEPLVSRLIEASAFDEDDWAWPVYEITTADGAEIIATVRCKIDGRA
;
A
#
# COMPACT_ATOMS: atom_id res chain seq x y z
N MET A 1 4.74 -42.72 9.64
CA MET A 1 4.22 -42.29 8.33
C MET A 1 3.16 -41.25 8.61
N GLY A 2 3.54 -39.97 8.60
CA GLY A 2 2.61 -38.86 8.82
C GLY A 2 2.03 -38.43 7.48
N GLU A 3 0.72 -38.30 7.41
CA GLU A 3 0.02 -37.80 6.23
C GLU A 3 0.44 -36.35 5.95
N PRO A 4 0.60 -35.94 4.68
CA PRO A 4 0.81 -34.55 4.35
C PRO A 4 -0.47 -33.76 4.62
N LEU A 5 -0.37 -32.71 5.44
CA LEU A 5 -1.40 -31.68 5.60
C LEU A 5 -1.66 -31.07 4.23
N THR A 6 -2.81 -31.39 3.64
CA THR A 6 -3.33 -30.73 2.46
C THR A 6 -3.56 -29.26 2.80
N ALA A 7 -2.72 -28.38 2.28
CA ALA A 7 -3.00 -26.94 2.29
C ALA A 7 -4.35 -26.73 1.59
N MET A 8 -5.35 -26.33 2.36
CA MET A 8 -6.63 -25.86 1.81
C MET A 8 -6.37 -24.50 1.17
N SER A 9 -5.97 -24.48 -0.10
CA SER A 9 -5.99 -23.26 -0.91
C SER A 9 -7.45 -22.89 -1.13
N ARG A 10 -7.90 -21.84 -0.46
CA ARG A 10 -9.21 -21.24 -0.71
C ARG A 10 -9.00 -20.09 -1.68
N THR A 11 -9.16 -20.39 -2.95
CA THR A 11 -8.96 -19.44 -4.05
C THR A 11 -10.22 -18.59 -4.19
N ASP A 12 -10.31 -17.50 -3.42
CA ASP A 12 -11.30 -16.45 -3.66
C ASP A 12 -10.72 -15.51 -4.72
N THR A 13 -11.22 -15.61 -5.97
CA THR A 13 -10.77 -14.76 -7.08
C THR A 13 -11.60 -13.48 -7.12
N GLU A 14 -10.98 -12.35 -6.77
CA GLU A 14 -11.58 -11.03 -6.92
C GLU A 14 -10.93 -10.28 -8.10
N ARG A 15 -11.72 -9.50 -8.85
CA ARG A 15 -11.21 -8.62 -9.91
C ARG A 15 -10.95 -7.25 -9.32
N GLN A 16 -9.70 -6.81 -9.33
CA GLN A 16 -9.30 -5.47 -8.87
C GLN A 16 -8.83 -4.63 -10.06
N GLY A 17 -9.09 -3.32 -9.99
CA GLY A 17 -8.48 -2.35 -10.91
C GLY A 17 -7.02 -2.15 -10.51
N CYS A 18 -6.12 -2.27 -11.47
CA CYS A 18 -4.68 -2.26 -11.23
C CYS A 18 -4.06 -1.09 -12.01
N THR A 19 -3.11 -0.37 -11.39
CA THR A 19 -2.50 0.82 -12.00
C THR A 19 -1.13 0.46 -12.58
N GLY A 20 -1.03 0.54 -13.90
CA GLY A 20 0.26 0.46 -14.60
C GLY A 20 0.95 1.80 -14.57
N ASN A 21 2.24 1.81 -14.24
CA ASN A 21 3.11 2.91 -14.61
C ASN A 21 4.10 2.39 -15.63
N ASP A 22 3.92 2.79 -16.88
CA ASP A 22 4.96 2.60 -17.89
C ASP A 22 6.16 3.47 -17.47
N ASN A 23 7.39 3.03 -17.77
CA ASN A 23 8.64 3.69 -17.35
C ASN A 23 8.87 5.13 -17.91
N HIS A 24 7.81 5.81 -18.34
CA HIS A 24 7.80 7.14 -18.93
C HIS A 24 6.62 7.99 -18.41
N GLY A 25 6.57 8.23 -17.09
CA GLY A 25 6.09 9.49 -16.51
C GLY A 25 4.71 10.04 -16.90
N GLU A 26 3.76 9.22 -17.34
CA GLU A 26 2.40 9.68 -17.64
C GLU A 26 1.39 8.59 -17.23
N ILE A 27 0.78 8.75 -16.05
CA ILE A 27 -0.39 7.94 -15.67
C ILE A 27 -1.56 8.50 -16.47
N THR A 28 -1.78 7.97 -17.67
CA THR A 28 -3.03 8.26 -18.40
C THR A 28 -4.10 7.25 -17.98
N ALA A 29 -5.35 7.70 -17.90
CA ALA A 29 -6.51 6.85 -17.58
C ALA A 29 -6.75 5.67 -18.56
N ALA A 30 -5.86 5.48 -19.55
CA ALA A 30 -5.88 4.40 -20.53
C ALA A 30 -5.24 3.09 -20.04
N ASP A 31 -4.48 3.11 -18.94
CA ASP A 31 -3.72 1.93 -18.46
C ASP A 31 -4.35 1.24 -17.23
N ALA A 32 -5.66 1.39 -17.06
CA ALA A 32 -6.42 0.60 -16.09
C ALA A 32 -6.63 -0.82 -16.62
N TYR A 33 -5.75 -1.75 -16.28
CA TYR A 33 -5.99 -3.17 -16.49
C TYR A 33 -6.70 -3.78 -15.29
N THR A 34 -7.64 -4.68 -15.57
CA THR A 34 -8.25 -5.51 -14.52
C THR A 34 -7.34 -6.71 -14.30
N CYS A 35 -6.96 -6.96 -13.05
CA CYS A 35 -6.21 -8.14 -12.69
C CYS A 35 -6.98 -8.99 -11.68
N SER A 36 -6.77 -10.31 -11.74
CA SER A 36 -7.36 -11.29 -10.87
C SER A 36 -6.45 -11.46 -9.66
N VAL A 37 -7.00 -11.22 -8.48
CA VAL A 37 -6.31 -11.37 -7.21
C VAL A 37 -6.74 -12.68 -6.59
N GLU A 38 -5.75 -13.47 -6.18
CA GLU A 38 -5.93 -14.67 -5.39
C GLU A 38 -5.38 -14.44 -3.99
N ILE A 39 -6.04 -15.02 -2.99
CA ILE A 39 -5.62 -14.94 -1.60
C ILE A 39 -5.09 -16.31 -1.15
N GLU A 40 -3.85 -16.31 -0.66
CA GLU A 40 -3.21 -17.48 -0.07
C GLU A 40 -3.26 -17.40 1.46
N GLN A 41 -3.69 -18.48 2.10
CA GLN A 41 -3.65 -18.62 3.56
C GLN A 41 -2.34 -19.29 3.99
N HIS A 42 -1.65 -18.68 4.96
CA HIS A 42 -0.40 -19.19 5.53
C HIS A 42 -0.60 -20.09 6.78
N PRO A 43 0.44 -20.81 7.25
CA PRO A 43 0.36 -21.72 8.40
C PRO A 43 0.11 -21.05 9.76
N LEU A 44 0.39 -19.75 9.88
CA LEU A 44 -0.14 -18.85 10.91
C LEU A 44 -1.33 -18.12 10.27
N PRO A 45 -2.40 -17.69 10.99
CA PRO A 45 -3.64 -17.22 10.38
C PRO A 45 -3.47 -15.83 9.74
N THR A 46 -2.63 -15.76 8.73
CA THR A 46 -2.33 -14.61 7.93
C THR A 46 -2.54 -14.97 6.47
N TYR A 47 -2.84 -13.96 5.69
CA TYR A 47 -3.24 -14.06 4.30
C TYR A 47 -2.35 -13.15 3.48
N SER A 48 -1.88 -13.63 2.33
CA SER A 48 -1.23 -12.78 1.33
C SER A 48 -2.09 -12.73 0.08
N ALA A 49 -2.03 -11.61 -0.61
CA ALA A 49 -2.69 -11.45 -1.89
C ALA A 49 -1.64 -11.53 -3.01
N HIS A 50 -2.01 -12.14 -4.13
CA HIS A 50 -1.18 -12.11 -5.33
C HIS A 50 -2.01 -11.92 -6.58
N CYS A 51 -1.42 -11.22 -7.55
CA CYS A 51 -2.00 -11.07 -8.88
C CYS A 51 -1.59 -12.27 -9.74
N VAL A 52 -2.58 -12.94 -10.33
CA VAL A 52 -2.37 -14.12 -11.18
C VAL A 52 -1.66 -13.74 -12.49
N GLU A 53 -2.01 -12.59 -13.07
CA GLU A 53 -1.51 -12.16 -14.37
C GLU A 53 -0.06 -11.67 -14.32
N HIS A 54 0.29 -10.91 -13.28
CA HIS A 54 1.60 -10.26 -13.15
C HIS A 54 2.56 -10.98 -12.19
N GLY A 55 2.05 -11.96 -11.44
CA GLY A 55 2.80 -12.71 -10.44
C GLY A 55 3.38 -11.83 -9.33
N THR A 56 2.72 -10.71 -9.04
CA THR A 56 3.10 -9.81 -7.94
C THR A 56 2.43 -10.30 -6.66
N VAL A 57 3.19 -10.44 -5.59
CA VAL A 57 2.72 -10.96 -4.29
C VAL A 57 2.90 -9.87 -3.25
N SER A 58 1.94 -9.76 -2.32
CA SER A 58 2.06 -8.83 -1.19
C SER A 58 3.27 -9.17 -0.32
N TYR A 59 4.04 -8.16 0.05
CA TYR A 59 5.15 -8.29 1.00
C TYR A 59 4.63 -8.50 2.42
N ASP A 60 3.58 -7.77 2.78
CA ASP A 60 2.91 -7.90 4.06
C ASP A 60 1.85 -9.00 4.01
N THR A 61 1.70 -9.71 5.14
CA THR A 61 0.59 -10.63 5.36
C THR A 61 -0.46 -9.94 6.24
N ALA A 62 -1.74 -10.13 5.92
CA ALA A 62 -2.85 -9.55 6.66
C ALA A 62 -3.54 -10.59 7.56
N PRO A 63 -4.16 -10.20 8.68
CA PRO A 63 -4.87 -11.12 9.57
C PRO A 63 -6.15 -11.72 8.97
N THR A 64 -6.69 -11.13 7.89
CA THR A 64 -7.90 -11.62 7.21
C THR A 64 -7.74 -11.56 5.69
N ALA A 65 -8.45 -12.45 4.98
CA ALA A 65 -8.47 -12.48 3.52
C ALA A 65 -9.00 -11.16 2.91
N GLU A 66 -10.06 -10.60 3.50
CA GLU A 66 -10.61 -9.30 3.08
C GLU A 66 -9.56 -8.19 3.21
N ARG A 67 -8.81 -8.17 4.32
CA ARG A 67 -7.77 -7.16 4.50
C ARG A 67 -6.64 -7.36 3.51
N ALA A 68 -6.21 -8.60 3.27
CA ALA A 68 -5.19 -8.91 2.26
C ALA A 68 -5.61 -8.42 0.86
N SER A 69 -6.84 -8.73 0.43
CA SER A 69 -7.40 -8.27 -0.84
C SER A 69 -7.47 -6.74 -0.91
N ARG A 70 -8.03 -6.11 0.12
CA ARG A 70 -8.26 -4.65 0.15
C ARG A 70 -6.96 -3.83 0.16
N THR A 71 -5.91 -4.30 0.82
CA THR A 71 -4.63 -3.57 0.90
C THR A 71 -3.68 -3.94 -0.24
N PHE A 72 -4.01 -4.93 -1.06
CA PHE A 72 -3.19 -5.31 -2.19
C PHE A 72 -3.33 -4.29 -3.31
N ILE A 73 -2.19 -3.91 -3.88
CA ILE A 73 -2.11 -3.12 -5.10
C ILE A 73 -1.15 -3.85 -6.03
N CYS A 74 -1.66 -4.29 -7.18
CA CYS A 74 -0.82 -4.93 -8.18
C CYS A 74 0.12 -3.90 -8.81
N ASP A 75 1.42 -4.12 -8.63
CA ASP A 75 2.49 -3.31 -9.21
C ASP A 75 3.42 -4.18 -10.07
N PRO A 76 3.17 -4.32 -11.39
CA PRO A 76 3.97 -5.16 -12.28
C PRO A 76 5.43 -4.73 -12.37
N THR A 77 5.72 -3.45 -12.05
CA THR A 77 7.08 -2.91 -12.01
C THR A 77 7.87 -3.39 -10.78
N ARG A 78 7.19 -4.01 -9.81
CA ARG A 78 7.75 -4.56 -8.57
C ARG A 78 8.60 -3.53 -7.83
N ARG A 79 8.13 -2.28 -7.79
CA ARG A 79 8.75 -1.22 -6.99
C ARG A 79 8.72 -1.63 -5.54
N ARG A 80 9.75 -1.20 -4.82
CA ARG A 80 9.94 -1.45 -3.41
C ARG A 80 10.11 -0.12 -2.72
N PHE A 81 9.57 -0.04 -1.52
CA PHE A 81 9.61 1.17 -0.71
C PHE A 81 10.16 0.83 0.65
N ILE A 82 10.76 1.82 1.29
CA ILE A 82 11.22 1.73 2.66
C ILE A 82 10.40 2.72 3.47
N VAL A 83 9.80 2.24 4.55
CA VAL A 83 9.02 3.05 5.47
C VAL A 83 9.66 2.94 6.84
N CYS A 84 9.96 4.11 7.43
CA CYS A 84 10.41 4.23 8.80
C CYS A 84 9.31 4.91 9.61
N SER A 85 8.87 4.27 10.69
CA SER A 85 7.96 4.87 11.67
C SER A 85 8.77 5.30 12.88
N ASP A 86 8.54 6.52 13.36
CA ASP A 86 9.07 7.02 14.64
C ASP A 86 8.03 6.85 15.78
N GLU A 87 6.99 6.01 15.59
CA GLU A 87 5.98 5.76 16.60
C GLU A 87 6.56 5.13 17.89
N PRO A 88 6.21 5.64 19.09
CA PRO A 88 6.66 5.06 20.34
C PRO A 88 6.09 3.65 20.54
N GLY A 89 6.96 2.63 20.47
CA GLY A 89 6.58 1.23 20.72
C GLY A 89 6.69 0.32 19.50
N ASP A 90 6.87 0.89 18.29
CA ASP A 90 7.44 0.18 17.15
C ASP A 90 8.96 0.22 17.30
N SER A 91 9.70 -0.81 16.85
CA SER A 91 11.16 -0.87 17.05
C SER A 91 11.95 0.22 16.31
N GLY A 92 11.27 1.13 15.60
CA GLY A 92 11.87 2.17 14.77
C GLY A 92 12.67 1.60 13.60
N GLU A 93 12.55 0.29 13.33
CA GLU A 93 13.33 -0.37 12.29
C GLU A 93 12.71 -0.08 10.90
N PRO A 94 13.52 0.34 9.93
CA PRO A 94 13.06 0.52 8.55
C PRO A 94 12.48 -0.79 7.99
N SER A 95 11.28 -0.72 7.44
CA SER A 95 10.60 -1.86 6.83
C SER A 95 10.54 -1.72 5.31
N VAL A 96 10.79 -2.82 4.59
CA VAL A 96 10.64 -2.87 3.12
C VAL A 96 9.23 -3.31 2.80
N VAL A 97 8.51 -2.49 2.05
CA VAL A 97 7.12 -2.73 1.66
C VAL A 97 6.96 -2.65 0.14
N ASP A 98 5.88 -3.25 -0.36
CA ASP A 98 5.42 -3.03 -1.73
C ASP A 98 4.54 -1.76 -1.82
N LEU A 99 3.94 -1.52 -3.00
CA LEU A 99 3.07 -0.36 -3.21
C LEU A 99 1.82 -0.39 -2.30
N GLY A 100 1.24 -1.56 -2.07
CA GLY A 100 0.07 -1.72 -1.20
C GLY A 100 0.41 -1.45 0.27
N GLY A 101 1.53 -1.97 0.75
CA GLY A 101 2.06 -1.69 2.08
C GLY A 101 2.40 -0.21 2.26
N LEU A 102 3.01 0.44 1.26
CA LEU A 102 3.26 1.89 1.28
C LEU A 102 1.94 2.68 1.45
N VAL A 103 0.95 2.42 0.59
CA VAL A 103 -0.35 3.10 0.63
C VAL A 103 -1.06 2.84 1.97
N SER A 104 -1.06 1.60 2.45
CA SER A 104 -1.66 1.25 3.74
C SER A 104 -0.98 1.96 4.90
N ARG A 105 0.35 2.09 4.91
CA ARG A 105 1.09 2.78 5.97
C ARG A 105 0.78 4.26 5.97
N VAL A 106 0.84 4.92 4.81
CA VAL A 106 0.47 6.34 4.66
C VAL A 106 -0.96 6.59 5.10
N GLN A 107 -1.90 5.74 4.66
CA GLN A 107 -3.29 5.85 5.04
C GLN A 107 -3.46 5.75 6.56
N SER A 108 -2.96 4.68 7.18
CA SER A 108 -3.08 4.49 8.64
C SER A 108 -2.41 5.63 9.41
N THR A 109 -1.25 6.08 8.98
CA THR A 109 -0.57 7.23 9.57
C THR A 109 -1.45 8.49 9.54
N ILE A 110 -2.05 8.82 8.40
CA ILE A 110 -2.89 10.02 8.28
C ILE A 110 -4.20 9.87 9.06
N GLU A 111 -4.81 8.69 9.06
CA GLU A 111 -6.08 8.42 9.74
C GLU A 111 -5.94 8.35 11.27
N LEU A 112 -4.77 7.98 11.79
CA LEU A 112 -4.48 7.84 13.22
C LEU A 112 -3.69 9.01 13.83
N ALA A 113 -3.24 9.96 13.03
CA ALA A 113 -2.49 11.11 13.51
C ALA A 113 -3.41 12.06 14.30
N ASP A 114 -3.46 11.89 15.63
CA ASP A 114 -4.12 12.83 16.56
C ASP A 114 -3.57 14.26 16.42
N HIS A 115 -2.31 14.38 15.98
CA HIS A 115 -1.64 15.63 15.60
C HIS A 115 -0.87 15.42 14.30
N PHE A 116 -0.99 16.36 13.35
CA PHE A 116 -0.44 16.32 11.98
C PHE A 116 1.10 16.14 11.86
N ASP A 117 1.84 15.98 12.96
CA ASP A 117 3.28 15.74 13.01
C ASP A 117 3.63 14.24 12.99
N SER A 118 3.04 13.48 12.07
CA SER A 118 3.52 12.12 11.84
C SER A 118 4.81 12.13 11.01
N ASP A 119 5.91 11.75 11.64
CA ASP A 119 7.25 11.61 11.06
C ASP A 119 7.41 10.34 10.18
N LEU A 120 6.39 10.00 9.38
CA LEU A 120 6.51 8.87 8.46
C LEU A 120 7.53 9.18 7.37
N LYS A 121 8.72 8.59 7.48
CA LYS A 121 9.77 8.73 6.46
C LYS A 121 9.62 7.62 5.43
N MET A 122 9.47 8.01 4.18
CA MET A 122 9.21 7.11 3.06
C MET A 122 10.29 7.29 2.01
N PHE A 123 10.73 6.17 1.43
CA PHE A 123 11.73 6.17 0.37
C PHE A 123 11.38 5.17 -0.71
N ARG A 124 11.69 5.51 -1.96
CA ARG A 124 11.74 4.54 -3.06
C ARG A 124 13.08 3.83 -3.04
N TRP A 125 13.05 2.49 -3.03
CA TRP A 125 14.24 1.66 -3.16
C TRP A 125 14.66 1.60 -4.64
N ASN A 126 15.91 1.94 -4.94
CA ASN A 126 16.53 1.67 -6.24
C ASN A 126 17.41 0.40 -6.21
N PRO A 127 17.03 -0.71 -6.88
CA PRO A 127 17.79 -1.95 -6.81
C PRO A 127 19.17 -1.86 -7.47
N ARG A 128 19.38 -0.89 -8.38
CA ARG A 128 20.66 -0.66 -9.06
C ARG A 128 21.59 0.27 -8.26
N ALA A 129 21.06 1.01 -7.30
CA ALA A 129 21.83 1.83 -6.38
C ALA A 129 21.17 1.81 -4.99
N PRO A 130 21.25 0.69 -4.24
CA PRO A 130 20.56 0.53 -2.95
C PRO A 130 20.93 1.59 -1.90
N GLN A 131 22.13 2.18 -2.02
CA GLN A 131 22.61 3.26 -1.18
C GLN A 131 21.99 4.64 -1.50
N LEU A 132 21.31 4.77 -2.64
CA LEU A 132 20.63 5.98 -3.07
C LEU A 132 19.13 5.80 -2.87
N LEU A 133 18.69 6.01 -1.63
CA LEU A 133 17.28 6.09 -1.31
C LEU A 133 16.72 7.43 -1.78
N GLU A 134 15.65 7.36 -2.56
CA GLU A 134 14.97 8.54 -3.05
C GLU A 134 13.80 8.89 -2.13
N PRO A 135 13.79 10.08 -1.49
CA PRO A 135 12.73 10.44 -0.55
C PRO A 135 11.39 10.61 -1.25
N LEU A 136 10.34 10.11 -0.60
CA LEU A 136 8.96 10.30 -0.98
C LEU A 136 8.25 11.20 0.03
N VAL A 137 7.26 11.95 -0.45
CA VAL A 137 6.45 12.86 0.36
C VAL A 137 4.97 12.66 0.04
N SER A 138 4.13 12.71 1.07
CA SER A 138 2.68 12.78 0.91
C SER A 138 2.23 14.25 0.84
N ARG A 139 1.31 14.56 -0.07
CA ARG A 139 0.75 15.91 -0.26
C ARG A 139 -0.75 15.84 -0.37
N LEU A 140 -1.46 16.72 0.33
CA LEU A 140 -2.90 16.86 0.19
C LEU A 140 -3.23 17.48 -1.18
N ILE A 141 -4.03 16.80 -1.97
CA ILE A 141 -4.46 17.27 -3.30
C ILE A 141 -5.95 17.63 -3.35
N GLU A 142 -6.77 16.97 -2.54
CA GLU A 142 -8.20 17.27 -2.43
C GLU A 142 -8.57 17.34 -0.94
N ALA A 143 -8.90 18.54 -0.47
CA ALA A 143 -9.49 18.70 0.84
C ALA A 143 -10.96 18.28 0.82
N SER A 144 -11.41 17.62 1.90
CA SER A 144 -12.81 17.26 2.11
C SER A 144 -13.37 18.04 3.29
N ALA A 145 -14.62 18.46 3.17
CA ALA A 145 -15.40 18.92 4.33
C ALA A 145 -15.87 17.72 5.15
N PHE A 146 -16.16 17.97 6.42
CA PHE A 146 -16.87 17.01 7.28
C PHE A 146 -18.35 16.93 6.88
N ASP A 147 -18.90 15.73 6.90
CA ASP A 147 -20.31 15.46 6.66
C ASP A 147 -21.16 15.59 7.94
N GLU A 148 -22.43 15.18 7.87
CA GLU A 148 -23.36 15.22 8.99
C GLU A 148 -22.96 14.29 10.15
N ASP A 149 -22.12 13.29 9.89
CA ASP A 149 -21.62 12.31 10.84
C ASP A 149 -20.19 12.62 11.32
N ASP A 150 -19.69 13.83 11.06
CA ASP A 150 -18.34 14.30 11.36
C ASP A 150 -17.22 13.52 10.66
N TRP A 151 -17.48 12.94 9.48
CA TRP A 151 -16.47 12.25 8.67
C TRP A 151 -15.99 13.11 7.51
N ALA A 152 -14.69 13.06 7.21
CA ALA A 152 -14.10 13.66 6.01
C ALA A 152 -13.27 12.65 5.21
N TRP A 153 -13.20 12.84 3.89
CA TRP A 153 -12.47 11.96 2.97
C TRP A 153 -11.44 12.69 2.09
N PRO A 154 -10.41 13.31 2.68
CA PRO A 154 -9.35 13.96 1.91
C PRO A 154 -8.58 12.98 1.03
N VAL A 155 -8.03 13.49 -0.07
CA VAL A 155 -7.19 12.73 -1.00
C VAL A 155 -5.77 13.28 -1.00
N TYR A 156 -4.80 12.38 -0.87
CA TYR A 156 -3.38 12.65 -0.86
C TYR A 156 -2.69 11.97 -2.04
N GLU A 157 -1.59 12.55 -2.50
CA GLU A 157 -0.66 11.90 -3.41
C GLU A 157 0.66 11.62 -2.70
N ILE A 158 1.21 10.43 -2.95
CA ILE A 158 2.58 10.09 -2.62
C ILE A 158 3.40 10.41 -3.85
N THR A 159 4.40 11.28 -3.71
CA THR A 159 5.22 11.79 -4.81
C THR A 159 6.70 11.70 -4.48
N THR A 160 7.56 11.78 -5.49
CA THR A 160 8.97 12.12 -5.28
C THR A 160 9.09 13.49 -4.61
N ALA A 161 10.16 13.72 -3.85
CA ALA A 161 10.33 14.98 -3.10
C ALA A 161 10.24 16.24 -3.99
N ASP A 162 10.72 16.16 -5.23
CA ASP A 162 10.63 17.23 -6.23
C ASP A 162 9.24 17.35 -6.91
N GLY A 163 8.34 16.40 -6.67
CA GLY A 163 7.01 16.33 -7.28
C GLY A 163 7.01 15.92 -8.75
N ALA A 164 8.12 15.42 -9.29
CA ALA A 164 8.22 15.02 -10.68
C ALA A 164 7.41 13.76 -11.02
N GLU A 165 7.22 12.85 -10.04
CA GLU A 165 6.50 11.60 -10.23
C GLU A 165 5.46 11.40 -9.13
N ILE A 166 4.24 11.03 -9.54
CA ILE A 166 3.19 10.54 -8.65
C ILE A 166 3.34 9.03 -8.54
N ILE A 167 3.57 8.55 -7.33
CA ILE A 167 3.74 7.13 -7.01
C ILE A 167 2.39 6.46 -6.80
N ALA A 168 1.50 7.11 -6.03
CA ALA A 168 0.15 6.62 -5.74
C ALA A 168 -0.75 7.74 -5.23
N THR A 169 -2.07 7.53 -5.36
CA THR A 169 -3.11 8.37 -4.76
C THR A 169 -3.77 7.60 -3.62
N VAL A 170 -3.99 8.27 -2.48
CA VAL A 170 -4.51 7.68 -1.25
C VAL A 170 -5.70 8.49 -0.78
N ARG A 171 -6.86 7.84 -0.58
CA ARG A 171 -8.02 8.45 0.05
C ARG A 171 -8.05 8.03 1.51
N CYS A 172 -8.03 9.01 2.41
CA CYS A 172 -8.05 8.78 3.85
C CYS A 172 -9.42 9.08 4.42
N LYS A 173 -9.81 8.42 5.51
CA LYS A 173 -11.03 8.67 6.27
C LYS A 173 -10.68 9.29 7.62
N ILE A 174 -11.06 10.55 7.85
CA ILE A 174 -10.76 11.28 9.07
C ILE A 174 -12.01 11.39 9.95
N ASP A 175 -11.89 11.02 11.23
CA ASP A 175 -12.92 11.23 12.26
C ASP A 175 -12.76 12.63 12.86
N GLY A 176 -13.75 13.50 12.69
CA GLY A 176 -13.75 14.85 13.25
C GLY A 176 -13.98 14.91 14.77
N ARG A 177 -14.21 13.78 15.42
CA ARG A 177 -14.46 13.67 16.88
C ARG A 177 -13.24 13.30 17.71
N ALA A 178 -12.15 12.89 17.04
CA ALA A 178 -10.88 12.51 17.67
C ALA A 178 -10.15 13.72 18.26
#